data_AF-A0A9Q0QLI1-F1
#
_entry.id   AF-A0A9Q0QLI1-F1
#
_cell.length_a   1.000
_cell.length_b   1.000
_cell.length_c   1.000
_cell.angle_alpha   90.00
_cell.angle_beta   90.00
_cell.angle_gamma   90.00
#
_symmetry.space_group_name_H-M   'P 1'
#
loop_
_entity.id
_entity.type
_entity.pdbx_description
1 polymer ?
#
loop_
_entity_poly.entity_id
_entity_poly.type
_entity_poly.pdbx_seq_one_letter_code
_entity_poly.pdbx_strand_id
1 'polypeptide(L)'
;MVASSIGLIIAAVHYRLWKLRDRKIILRLRPIEAGHAEKLERFPHYVARQMGFADRRECPHLCRLASEYIRNCDGCEEDIYAFFSQEPDADSLFVKLVEEFERCILSYFAFHWSHADLLIGQVLNSDPGPKRKLKQIFMAATRERTFERVTKDLKVARVFSTLVEEMRAMGLASNDDSQCTEVMAPVAHCDRSPVLLFMGGGMGAGKSTVLKDILNEPFWARAAGNAVVIEADAFKESDVIYKALSSRGHVDMIHTAELVHQSSTDAASSLLVTALNEGRDVIMDGTLSWVPFVVQTITMARNVHRRRYRMGAGYKVGTGGAVTEEYWEKIDEEEQSLQEGSRKRKPYRIELVGVVCDAYLAVVRGIRRAIMCRRAVRVKSQLKSHKRFANAFLEYCHLVDNARLYCTNALEGPPKRPESEVGIRDLTRKFLVEVNLLDAHSLKKTPKETDRMERYRLWLSGLDLGRENIELAVGQAEFHDEINCIKRVGCLNVEAESIYELYRYPNPACEEGSIWKDIVLSPSRLNIQKELKYSIQKVERSYDMFRVEGR
;
A
#
# COMPACT_ATOMS: atom_id res chain seq x y z
N MET A 1 -35.65 -31.70 -24.21
CA MET A 1 -35.46 -31.70 -22.74
C MET A 1 -34.11 -32.28 -22.26
N VAL A 2 -33.41 -33.14 -23.03
CA VAL A 2 -32.14 -33.76 -22.60
C VAL A 2 -30.92 -32.81 -22.62
N ALA A 3 -30.89 -31.82 -23.52
CA ALA A 3 -29.79 -30.84 -23.57
C ALA A 3 -29.73 -29.89 -22.35
N SER A 4 -30.89 -29.59 -21.74
CA SER A 4 -30.99 -28.70 -20.57
C SER A 4 -30.54 -29.39 -19.27
N SER A 5 -30.83 -30.68 -19.12
CA SER A 5 -30.38 -31.47 -17.96
C SER A 5 -28.88 -31.77 -17.99
N ILE A 6 -28.29 -32.00 -19.17
CA ILE A 6 -26.83 -32.14 -19.33
C ILE A 6 -26.12 -30.83 -18.98
N GLY A 7 -26.63 -29.68 -19.42
CA GLY A 7 -26.09 -28.36 -19.07
C GLY A 7 -26.10 -28.10 -17.56
N LEU A 8 -27.19 -28.46 -16.86
CA LEU A 8 -27.29 -28.34 -15.40
C LEU A 8 -26.37 -29.30 -14.66
N ILE A 9 -26.18 -30.53 -15.15
CA ILE A 9 -25.25 -31.50 -14.57
C ILE A 9 -23.80 -31.03 -14.76
N ILE A 10 -23.43 -30.54 -15.95
CA ILE A 10 -22.10 -29.98 -16.21
C ILE A 10 -21.86 -28.75 -15.34
N ALA A 11 -22.83 -27.84 -15.22
CA ALA A 11 -22.73 -26.67 -14.34
C ALA A 11 -22.61 -27.07 -12.86
N ALA A 12 -23.36 -28.08 -12.40
CA ALA A 12 -23.30 -28.57 -11.02
C ALA A 12 -21.99 -29.31 -10.73
N VAL A 13 -21.46 -30.09 -11.68
CA VAL A 13 -20.15 -30.75 -11.59
C VAL A 13 -19.03 -29.72 -11.62
N HIS A 14 -19.10 -28.73 -12.51
CA HIS A 14 -18.16 -27.61 -12.56
C HIS A 14 -18.21 -26.80 -11.27
N TYR A 15 -19.39 -26.52 -10.72
CA TYR A 15 -19.56 -25.83 -9.45
C TYR A 15 -19.02 -26.66 -8.26
N ARG A 16 -19.25 -27.98 -8.24
CA ARG A 16 -18.67 -28.87 -7.22
C ARG A 16 -17.16 -28.96 -7.32
N LEU A 17 -16.60 -29.09 -8.52
CA LEU A 17 -15.15 -29.10 -8.77
C LEU A 17 -14.51 -27.76 -8.40
N TRP A 18 -15.17 -26.65 -8.75
CA TRP A 18 -14.77 -25.29 -8.37
C TRP A 18 -14.75 -25.13 -6.85
N LYS A 19 -15.83 -25.52 -6.16
CA LYS A 19 -15.93 -25.50 -4.69
C LYS A 19 -14.93 -26.41 -3.98
N LEU A 20 -14.60 -27.58 -4.57
CA LEU A 20 -13.56 -28.49 -4.05
C LEU A 20 -12.15 -27.94 -4.27
N ARG A 21 -11.90 -27.28 -5.40
CA ARG A 21 -10.63 -26.62 -5.71
C ARG A 21 -10.37 -25.45 -4.78
N ASP A 22 -11.38 -24.62 -4.52
CA ASP A 22 -11.27 -23.49 -3.59
C ASP A 22 -11.02 -23.97 -2.16
N ARG A 23 -11.61 -25.10 -1.74
CA ARG A 23 -11.29 -25.71 -0.44
C ARG A 23 -9.84 -26.19 -0.33
N LYS A 24 -9.19 -26.55 -1.43
CA LYS A 24 -7.77 -26.92 -1.42
C LYS A 24 -6.86 -25.70 -1.30
N ILE A 25 -7.28 -24.54 -1.80
CA ILE A 25 -6.43 -23.35 -1.79
C ILE A 25 -6.43 -22.63 -0.43
N ILE A 26 -7.47 -22.83 0.38
CA ILE A 26 -7.57 -22.25 1.72
C ILE A 26 -6.51 -22.91 2.64
N LEU A 27 -5.83 -22.09 3.44
CA LEU A 27 -4.89 -22.57 4.46
C LEU A 27 -5.63 -23.38 5.52
N ARG A 28 -5.02 -24.45 6.03
CA ARG A 28 -5.69 -25.29 7.04
C ARG A 28 -5.57 -24.71 8.44
N LEU A 29 -6.71 -24.59 9.14
CA LEU A 29 -6.78 -24.40 10.58
C LEU A 29 -6.75 -25.78 11.25
N ARG A 30 -5.73 -26.08 12.06
CA ARG A 30 -5.73 -27.31 12.88
C ARG A 30 -6.30 -26.99 14.26
N PRO A 31 -7.39 -27.66 14.68
CA PRO A 31 -7.79 -27.70 16.07
C PRO A 31 -6.67 -28.38 16.88
N ILE A 32 -6.30 -27.80 18.03
CA ILE A 32 -5.45 -28.50 18.99
C ILE A 32 -6.36 -29.27 19.95
N GLU A 33 -6.12 -30.57 20.11
CA GLU A 33 -6.72 -31.36 21.18
C GLU A 33 -6.28 -30.78 22.55
N ALA A 34 -7.25 -30.47 23.41
CA ALA A 34 -7.11 -29.97 24.79
C ALA A 34 -6.36 -28.63 25.00
N GLY A 35 -7.11 -27.52 24.91
CA GLY A 35 -6.85 -26.31 25.70
C GLY A 35 -5.76 -25.33 25.22
N HIS A 36 -5.29 -25.42 23.96
CA HIS A 36 -4.36 -24.44 23.37
C HIS A 36 -4.89 -23.85 22.06
N ALA A 37 -4.60 -22.56 21.82
CA ALA A 37 -4.99 -21.77 20.64
C ALA A 37 -4.78 -22.47 19.28
N GLU A 38 -5.67 -22.18 18.32
CA GLU A 38 -5.68 -22.72 16.95
C GLU A 38 -4.30 -22.64 16.26
N LYS A 39 -3.87 -23.72 15.59
CA LYS A 39 -2.58 -23.75 14.88
C LYS A 39 -2.80 -23.63 13.37
N LEU A 40 -2.42 -22.47 12.84
CA LEU A 40 -2.42 -22.19 11.40
C LEU A 40 -1.38 -23.05 10.68
N GLU A 41 -1.71 -23.51 9.47
CA GLU A 41 -0.76 -24.18 8.59
C GLU A 41 0.43 -23.26 8.27
N ARG A 42 1.66 -23.78 8.39
CA ARG A 42 2.89 -23.03 8.05
C ARG A 42 3.02 -22.87 6.54
N PHE A 43 3.48 -21.70 6.09
CA PHE A 43 3.64 -21.41 4.67
C PHE A 43 4.42 -22.48 3.89
N PRO A 44 5.57 -23.01 4.36
CA PRO A 44 6.27 -24.09 3.65
C PRO A 44 5.45 -25.37 3.50
N HIS A 45 4.66 -25.71 4.52
CA HIS A 45 3.80 -26.89 4.47
C HIS A 45 2.61 -26.67 3.55
N TYR A 46 2.09 -25.43 3.53
CA TYR A 46 1.07 -25.00 2.59
C TYR A 46 1.57 -25.15 1.14
N VAL A 47 2.77 -24.67 0.84
CA VAL A 47 3.40 -24.81 -0.49
C VAL A 47 3.55 -26.27 -0.90
N ALA A 48 4.14 -27.11 -0.04
CA ALA A 48 4.27 -28.55 -0.29
C ALA A 48 2.91 -29.20 -0.61
N ARG A 49 1.87 -28.85 0.14
CA ARG A 49 0.51 -29.33 -0.08
C ARG A 49 -0.10 -28.82 -1.39
N GLN A 50 0.13 -27.55 -1.76
CA GLN A 50 -0.34 -27.01 -3.04
C GLN A 50 0.32 -27.73 -4.22
N MET A 51 1.60 -28.09 -4.09
CA MET A 51 2.33 -28.88 -5.09
C MET A 51 1.97 -30.38 -5.07
N GLY A 52 1.13 -30.82 -4.13
CA GLY A 52 0.61 -32.19 -4.07
C GLY A 52 1.49 -33.19 -3.33
N PHE A 53 2.43 -32.75 -2.48
CA PHE A 53 3.14 -33.60 -1.53
C PHE A 53 2.23 -33.97 -0.35
N ALA A 54 2.27 -35.24 0.08
CA ALA A 54 1.45 -35.72 1.18
C ALA A 54 2.12 -35.47 2.54
N ASP A 55 3.43 -35.69 2.62
CA ASP A 55 4.26 -35.35 3.77
C ASP A 55 5.35 -34.32 3.38
N ARG A 56 5.58 -33.34 4.25
CA ARG A 56 6.66 -32.35 4.12
C ARG A 56 8.05 -33.00 4.16
N ARG A 57 8.16 -34.19 4.74
CA ARG A 57 9.42 -34.95 4.81
C ARG A 57 9.89 -35.42 3.43
N GLU A 58 8.99 -35.46 2.44
CA GLU A 58 9.33 -35.79 1.05
C GLU A 58 10.03 -34.63 0.32
N CYS A 59 9.94 -33.41 0.84
CA CYS A 59 10.46 -32.21 0.18
C CYS A 59 11.05 -31.19 1.19
N PRO A 60 12.07 -31.59 1.98
CA PRO A 60 12.66 -30.74 3.01
C PRO A 60 13.36 -29.50 2.44
N HIS A 61 14.06 -29.61 1.30
CA HIS A 61 14.75 -28.47 0.69
C HIS A 61 13.74 -27.49 0.08
N LEU A 62 12.69 -27.97 -0.59
CA LEU A 62 11.57 -27.12 -1.02
C LEU A 62 10.97 -26.32 0.13
N CYS A 63 10.76 -26.96 1.30
CA CYS A 63 10.23 -26.26 2.47
C CYS A 63 11.18 -25.19 3.00
N ARG A 64 12.50 -25.41 2.91
CA ARG A 64 13.50 -24.41 3.27
C ARG A 64 13.45 -23.22 2.30
N LEU A 65 13.51 -23.47 1.00
CA LEU A 65 13.44 -22.45 -0.04
C LEU A 65 12.15 -21.62 0.07
N ALA A 66 11.00 -22.26 0.29
CA ALA A 66 9.74 -21.56 0.51
C ALA A 66 9.75 -20.68 1.78
N SER A 67 10.46 -21.09 2.83
CA SER A 67 10.62 -20.29 4.06
C SER A 67 11.52 -19.08 3.85
N GLU A 68 12.59 -19.24 3.07
CA GLU A 68 13.55 -18.19 2.73
C GLU A 68 12.92 -17.18 1.77
N TYR A 69 12.20 -17.66 0.76
CA TYR A 69 11.55 -16.84 -0.26
C TYR A 69 10.47 -15.92 0.35
N ILE A 70 9.57 -16.45 1.19
CA ILE A 70 8.53 -15.60 1.81
C ILE A 70 9.11 -14.55 2.77
N ARG A 71 10.30 -14.81 3.33
CA ARG A 71 11.02 -13.87 4.19
C ARG A 71 11.86 -12.87 3.40
N ASN A 72 11.99 -13.05 2.09
CA ASN A 72 12.87 -12.27 1.23
C ASN A 72 14.31 -12.29 1.74
N CYS A 73 14.83 -13.48 2.06
CA CYS A 73 16.22 -13.66 2.47
C CYS A 73 17.16 -13.38 1.29
N ASP A 74 18.29 -12.72 1.55
CA ASP A 74 19.34 -12.49 0.55
C ASP A 74 19.91 -13.84 0.06
N GLY A 75 20.17 -13.97 -1.24
CA GLY A 75 20.69 -15.21 -1.83
C GLY A 75 19.63 -16.27 -2.16
N CYS A 76 18.35 -16.02 -1.84
CA CYS A 76 17.30 -17.04 -1.98
C CYS A 76 17.02 -17.41 -3.45
N GLU A 77 17.05 -16.45 -4.38
CA GLU A 77 16.83 -16.77 -5.81
C GLU A 77 17.99 -17.63 -6.35
N GLU A 78 19.22 -17.32 -5.95
CA GLU A 78 20.41 -18.10 -6.28
C GLU A 78 20.31 -19.52 -5.71
N ASP A 79 19.82 -19.69 -4.48
CA ASP A 79 19.59 -20.98 -3.86
C ASP A 79 18.50 -21.79 -4.59
N ILE A 80 17.43 -21.14 -5.06
CA ILE A 80 16.37 -21.76 -5.87
C ILE A 80 16.95 -22.20 -7.22
N TYR A 81 17.79 -21.38 -7.84
CA TYR A 81 18.44 -21.73 -9.10
C TYR A 81 19.40 -22.91 -8.92
N ALA A 82 20.26 -22.86 -7.89
CA ALA A 82 21.20 -23.92 -7.56
C ALA A 82 20.50 -25.25 -7.27
N PHE A 83 19.29 -25.22 -6.68
CA PHE A 83 18.49 -26.41 -6.42
C PHE A 83 18.15 -27.20 -7.70
N PHE A 84 17.99 -26.54 -8.85
CA PHE A 84 17.72 -27.20 -10.13
C PHE A 84 18.95 -27.35 -11.03
N SER A 85 20.15 -27.01 -10.56
CA SER A 85 21.38 -26.97 -11.38
C SER A 85 21.75 -28.27 -12.11
N GLN A 86 21.26 -29.42 -11.64
CA GLN A 86 21.49 -30.72 -12.28
C GLN A 86 20.40 -31.12 -13.29
N GLU A 87 19.33 -30.34 -13.41
CA GLU A 87 18.25 -30.58 -14.36
C GLU A 87 18.51 -29.83 -15.68
N PRO A 88 18.23 -30.45 -16.84
CA PRO A 88 18.48 -29.84 -18.15
C PRO A 88 17.63 -28.57 -18.38
N ASP A 89 16.48 -28.46 -17.73
CA ASP A 89 15.53 -27.34 -17.86
C ASP A 89 15.57 -26.41 -16.64
N ALA A 90 16.74 -26.23 -16.01
CA ALA A 90 16.90 -25.48 -14.76
C ALA A 90 16.29 -24.07 -14.81
N ASP A 91 16.54 -23.31 -15.89
CA ASP A 91 16.02 -21.95 -16.05
C ASP A 91 14.48 -21.91 -16.06
N SER A 92 13.85 -22.84 -16.78
CA SER A 92 12.40 -22.99 -16.87
C SER A 92 11.79 -23.41 -15.53
N LEU A 93 12.42 -24.37 -14.84
CA LEU A 93 11.99 -24.85 -13.52
C LEU A 93 12.13 -23.76 -12.44
N PHE A 94 13.20 -22.97 -12.49
CA PHE A 94 13.40 -21.81 -11.62
C PHE A 94 12.24 -20.80 -11.76
N VAL A 95 11.95 -20.36 -12.98
CA VAL A 95 10.85 -19.41 -13.24
C VAL A 95 9.51 -19.97 -12.76
N LYS A 96 9.21 -21.23 -13.12
CA LYS A 96 7.97 -21.91 -12.69
C LYS A 96 7.84 -21.98 -11.17
N LEU A 97 8.93 -22.27 -10.46
CA LEU A 97 8.92 -22.38 -9.00
C LEU A 97 8.72 -21.03 -8.32
N VAL A 98 9.42 -19.99 -8.78
CA VAL A 98 9.26 -18.61 -8.28
C VAL A 98 7.83 -18.12 -8.49
N GLU A 99 7.27 -18.30 -9.69
CA GLU A 99 5.89 -17.94 -9.96
C GLU A 99 4.89 -18.74 -9.09
N GLU A 100 5.14 -20.02 -8.84
CA GLU A 100 4.30 -20.83 -7.97
C GLU A 100 4.40 -20.41 -6.50
N PHE A 101 5.58 -19.94 -6.04
CA PHE A 101 5.71 -19.31 -4.73
C PHE A 101 4.87 -18.03 -4.64
N GLU A 102 4.92 -17.14 -5.64
CA GLU A 102 4.06 -15.94 -5.66
C GLU A 102 2.57 -16.29 -5.65
N ARG A 103 2.14 -17.29 -6.44
CA ARG A 103 0.77 -17.80 -6.42
C ARG A 103 0.39 -18.34 -5.05
N CYS A 104 1.29 -19.07 -4.39
CA CYS A 104 1.07 -19.58 -3.04
C CYS A 104 1.01 -18.46 -1.99
N ILE A 105 1.82 -17.42 -2.09
CA ILE A 105 1.79 -16.26 -1.19
C ILE A 105 0.44 -15.54 -1.31
N LEU A 106 -0.01 -15.28 -2.55
CA LEU A 106 -1.30 -14.67 -2.81
C LEU A 106 -2.44 -15.46 -2.16
N SER A 107 -2.47 -16.78 -2.37
CA SER A 107 -3.55 -17.59 -1.84
C SER A 107 -3.45 -17.91 -0.36
N TYR A 108 -2.24 -17.96 0.21
CA TYR A 108 -2.00 -18.16 1.64
C TYR A 108 -2.51 -16.97 2.46
N PHE A 109 -2.31 -15.75 1.98
CA PHE A 109 -2.72 -14.52 2.67
C PHE A 109 -4.09 -13.97 2.23
N ALA A 110 -4.82 -14.66 1.37
CA ALA A 110 -6.16 -14.26 0.92
C ALA A 110 -7.30 -14.63 1.88
N PHE A 111 -7.01 -15.33 2.98
CA PHE A 111 -8.00 -15.84 3.93
C PHE A 111 -7.56 -15.56 5.37
N HIS A 112 -8.53 -15.61 6.30
CA HIS A 112 -8.31 -15.51 7.74
C HIS A 112 -7.61 -14.20 8.16
N TRP A 113 -8.07 -13.07 7.65
CA TRP A 113 -7.44 -11.76 7.89
C TRP A 113 -7.44 -11.31 9.35
N SER A 114 -8.40 -11.79 10.16
CA SER A 114 -8.41 -11.66 11.62
C SER A 114 -7.21 -12.29 12.31
N HIS A 115 -6.54 -13.24 11.64
CA HIS A 115 -5.35 -13.93 12.12
C HIS A 115 -4.06 -13.50 11.37
N ALA A 116 -4.09 -12.38 10.65
CA ALA A 116 -2.93 -11.91 9.87
C ALA A 116 -1.69 -11.68 10.75
N ASP A 117 -1.86 -11.22 11.98
CA ASP A 117 -0.80 -11.05 12.98
C ASP A 117 -0.13 -12.39 13.34
N LEU A 118 -0.92 -13.45 13.53
CA LEU A 118 -0.43 -14.80 13.78
C LEU A 118 0.31 -15.37 12.57
N LEU A 119 -0.21 -15.14 11.36
CA LEU A 119 0.44 -15.56 10.11
C LEU A 119 1.80 -14.87 9.94
N ILE A 120 1.86 -13.55 10.14
CA ILE A 120 3.12 -12.77 10.12
C ILE A 120 4.07 -13.31 11.19
N GLY A 121 3.60 -13.45 12.43
CA GLY A 121 4.40 -13.96 13.54
C GLY A 121 4.96 -15.36 13.28
N GLN A 122 4.22 -16.22 12.61
CA GLN A 122 4.65 -17.57 12.26
C GLN A 122 5.73 -17.60 11.16
N VAL A 123 5.68 -16.68 10.20
CA VAL A 123 6.71 -16.53 9.16
C VAL A 123 8.00 -15.95 9.76
N LEU A 124 7.87 -15.02 10.69
CA LEU A 124 9.00 -14.35 11.32
C LEU A 124 9.73 -15.20 12.37
N ASN A 125 9.01 -16.06 13.11
CA ASN A 125 9.56 -16.88 14.19
C ASN A 125 9.84 -18.32 13.72
N SER A 126 11.12 -18.68 13.60
CA SER A 126 11.52 -20.01 13.11
C SER A 126 11.37 -21.17 14.11
N ASP A 127 10.87 -20.98 15.34
CA ASP A 127 10.77 -22.08 16.32
C ASP A 127 9.68 -21.88 17.41
N PRO A 128 8.81 -22.87 17.73
CA PRO A 128 7.79 -22.75 18.77
C PRO A 128 8.13 -23.54 20.04
N GLY A 129 8.70 -22.87 21.06
CA GLY A 129 8.82 -23.40 22.42
C GLY A 129 7.62 -23.06 23.32
N PRO A 130 7.09 -23.99 24.14
CA PRO A 130 5.93 -23.78 25.03
C PRO A 130 6.11 -22.72 26.13
N LYS A 131 7.35 -22.35 26.47
CA LYS A 131 7.69 -21.38 27.52
C LYS A 131 7.26 -19.93 27.20
N ARG A 132 6.66 -19.66 26.03
CA ARG A 132 6.39 -18.31 25.52
C ARG A 132 5.03 -17.71 25.92
N LYS A 133 3.99 -18.52 26.20
CA LYS A 133 2.64 -17.98 26.51
C LYS A 133 2.59 -17.18 27.82
N LEU A 134 3.21 -17.70 28.89
CA LEU A 134 3.25 -17.01 30.18
C LEU A 134 4.10 -15.73 30.10
N LYS A 135 5.19 -15.77 29.32
CA LYS A 135 6.06 -14.61 29.06
C LYS A 135 5.33 -13.53 28.26
N GLN A 136 4.49 -13.89 27.29
CA GLN A 136 3.69 -12.94 26.50
C GLN A 136 2.63 -12.20 27.33
N ILE A 137 1.93 -12.90 28.23
CA ILE A 137 0.93 -12.28 29.14
C ILE A 137 1.63 -11.34 30.13
N PHE A 138 2.73 -11.78 30.74
CA PHE A 138 3.50 -10.97 31.70
C PHE A 138 4.17 -9.75 31.03
N MET A 139 4.61 -9.91 29.77
CA MET A 139 5.16 -8.80 28.96
C MET A 139 4.07 -7.82 28.51
N ALA A 140 2.82 -8.24 28.30
CA ALA A 140 1.73 -7.33 27.95
C ALA A 140 1.44 -6.30 29.05
N ALA A 141 1.48 -6.70 30.32
CA ALA A 141 1.26 -5.81 31.47
C ALA A 141 2.44 -4.87 31.75
N THR A 142 3.67 -5.23 31.35
CA THR A 142 4.86 -4.36 31.47
C THR A 142 5.06 -3.45 30.26
N ARG A 143 4.29 -3.61 29.16
CA ARG A 143 4.41 -2.82 27.93
C ARG A 143 4.04 -1.35 28.10
N GLU A 144 2.88 -1.04 28.68
CA GLU A 144 2.45 0.36 28.88
C GLU A 144 3.42 1.11 29.79
N ARG A 145 3.80 0.50 30.91
CA ARG A 145 4.79 1.10 31.84
C ARG A 145 6.17 1.30 31.19
N THR A 146 6.58 0.39 30.31
CA THR A 146 7.85 0.52 29.57
C THR A 146 7.75 1.62 28.52
N PHE A 147 6.64 1.69 27.79
CA PHE A 147 6.37 2.75 26.82
C PHE A 147 6.32 4.12 27.49
N GLU A 148 5.60 4.26 28.60
CA GLU A 148 5.54 5.50 29.38
C GLU A 148 6.94 5.95 29.85
N ARG A 149 7.76 5.00 30.31
CA ARG A 149 9.15 5.29 30.72
C ARG A 149 10.00 5.74 29.54
N VAL A 150 10.04 4.95 28.46
CA VAL A 150 10.81 5.28 27.25
C VAL A 150 10.34 6.59 26.63
N THR A 151 9.04 6.87 26.65
CA THR A 151 8.47 8.12 26.13
C THR A 151 8.85 9.33 26.99
N LYS A 152 8.86 9.18 28.32
CA LYS A 152 9.35 10.23 29.23
C LYS A 152 10.82 10.53 29.00
N ASP A 153 11.64 9.48 28.91
CA ASP A 153 13.10 9.60 28.79
C ASP A 153 13.51 10.17 27.42
N LEU A 154 12.80 9.81 26.35
CA LEU A 154 13.14 10.21 24.98
C LEU A 154 12.33 11.42 24.47
N LYS A 155 11.49 12.07 25.27
CA LYS A 155 10.60 13.16 24.81
C LYS A 155 11.36 14.30 24.14
N VAL A 156 12.44 14.77 24.78
CA VAL A 156 13.25 15.88 24.26
C VAL A 156 14.02 15.44 23.01
N ALA A 157 14.68 14.28 23.07
CA ALA A 157 15.40 13.70 21.94
C ALA A 157 14.49 13.52 20.71
N ARG A 158 13.23 13.12 20.93
CA ARG A 158 12.22 12.98 19.89
C ARG A 158 11.96 14.31 19.17
N VAL A 159 11.70 15.38 19.92
CA VAL A 159 11.44 16.71 19.34
C VAL A 159 12.64 17.18 18.49
N PHE A 160 13.86 17.09 19.03
CA PHE A 160 15.06 17.44 18.27
C PHE A 160 15.25 16.59 17.02
N SER A 161 15.03 15.26 17.12
CA SER A 161 15.13 14.37 15.97
C SER A 161 14.13 14.72 14.88
N THR A 162 12.88 15.04 15.25
CA THR A 162 11.85 15.45 14.31
C THR A 162 12.22 16.75 13.60
N LEU A 163 12.68 17.76 14.35
CA LEU A 163 13.13 19.04 13.77
C LEU A 163 14.31 18.84 12.81
N VAL A 164 15.28 18.00 13.16
CA VAL A 164 16.42 17.70 12.29
C VAL A 164 15.97 17.04 10.98
N GLU A 165 15.02 16.10 11.04
CA GLU A 165 14.47 15.49 9.82
C GLU A 165 13.67 16.49 8.97
N GLU A 166 12.90 17.39 9.60
CA GLU A 166 12.22 18.48 8.88
C GLU A 166 13.23 19.43 8.19
N MET A 167 14.31 19.81 8.89
CA MET A 167 15.38 20.65 8.32
C MET A 167 16.11 19.96 7.16
N ARG A 168 16.36 18.64 7.28
CA ARG A 168 16.93 17.84 6.18
C ARG A 168 15.99 17.78 4.98
N ALA A 169 14.71 17.53 5.19
CA ALA A 169 13.70 17.49 4.13
C ALA A 169 13.55 18.84 3.40
N MET A 170 13.77 19.95 4.11
CA MET A 170 13.81 21.29 3.52
C MET A 170 15.11 21.61 2.76
N GLY A 171 16.15 20.78 2.90
CA GLY A 171 17.47 20.99 2.31
C GLY A 171 18.34 22.00 3.06
N LEU A 172 18.07 22.26 4.34
CA LEU A 172 18.77 23.26 5.16
C LEU A 172 19.99 22.69 5.91
N ALA A 173 20.15 21.37 5.93
CA ALA A 173 21.26 20.67 6.58
C ALA A 173 22.13 19.94 5.54
N SER A 174 23.08 20.64 4.93
CA SER A 174 24.21 20.00 4.25
C SER A 174 25.30 19.69 5.29
N ASN A 175 25.81 18.46 5.28
CA ASN A 175 26.98 18.03 6.09
C ASN A 175 28.32 18.50 5.48
N ASP A 176 28.30 19.54 4.65
CA ASP A 176 29.50 20.01 3.96
C ASP A 176 29.80 21.43 4.45
N ASP A 177 30.85 21.56 5.27
CA ASP A 177 31.43 22.83 5.76
C ASP A 177 32.11 23.63 4.62
N SER A 178 31.68 23.44 3.37
CA SER A 178 32.10 24.26 2.26
C SER A 178 31.25 25.53 2.25
N GLN A 179 31.92 26.68 2.36
CA GLN A 179 31.34 28.01 2.38
C GLN A 179 30.14 28.11 1.42
N CYS A 180 29.01 28.56 1.95
CA CYS A 180 27.78 28.84 1.23
C CYS A 180 28.03 29.89 0.13
N THR A 181 28.52 29.44 -1.03
CA THR A 181 28.25 30.12 -2.28
C THR A 181 26.80 29.82 -2.61
N GLU A 182 25.95 30.86 -2.61
CA GLU A 182 24.68 30.91 -3.34
C GLU A 182 24.93 30.57 -4.82
N VAL A 183 25.20 29.30 -5.13
CA VAL A 183 25.33 28.82 -6.50
C VAL A 183 23.93 28.54 -6.98
N MET A 184 23.31 29.59 -7.52
CA MET A 184 22.36 29.55 -8.62
C MET A 184 21.48 28.29 -8.62
N ALA A 185 20.45 28.27 -7.77
CA ALA A 185 19.26 27.49 -8.10
C ALA A 185 18.87 27.89 -9.54
N PRO A 186 18.68 26.94 -10.48
CA PRO A 186 18.47 27.27 -11.87
C PRO A 186 17.35 28.31 -11.97
N VAL A 187 17.69 29.47 -12.56
CA VAL A 187 16.87 30.69 -12.65
C VAL A 187 15.42 30.40 -13.06
N ALA A 188 15.18 29.29 -13.77
CA ALA A 188 13.88 28.79 -14.18
C ALA A 188 12.89 28.38 -13.06
N HIS A 189 13.33 28.08 -11.82
CA HIS A 189 12.40 27.66 -10.75
C HIS A 189 11.69 28.83 -10.07
N CYS A 190 12.29 30.02 -10.06
CA CYS A 190 11.73 31.20 -9.40
C CYS A 190 10.62 31.89 -10.23
N ASP A 191 10.57 31.61 -11.55
CA ASP A 191 9.64 32.26 -12.48
C ASP A 191 8.38 31.45 -12.78
N ARG A 192 8.23 30.23 -12.27
CA ARG A 192 7.02 29.43 -12.44
C ARG A 192 6.19 29.33 -11.15
N SER A 193 4.92 28.98 -11.31
CA SER A 193 4.11 28.55 -10.15
C SER A 193 4.70 27.27 -9.54
N PRO A 194 4.76 27.18 -8.20
CA PRO A 194 5.14 25.94 -7.53
C PRO A 194 4.06 24.86 -7.72
N VAL A 195 4.47 23.60 -7.64
CA VAL A 195 3.58 22.45 -7.85
C VAL A 195 3.39 21.68 -6.55
N LEU A 196 2.13 21.44 -6.19
CA LEU A 196 1.75 20.50 -5.13
C LEU A 196 1.19 19.24 -5.78
N LEU A 197 1.93 18.15 -5.71
CA LEU A 197 1.51 16.83 -6.18
C LEU A 197 0.96 16.00 -5.01
N PHE A 198 -0.33 15.70 -5.06
CA PHE A 198 -0.97 14.74 -4.17
C PHE A 198 -0.85 13.33 -4.74
N MET A 199 -0.14 12.45 -4.04
CA MET A 199 -0.17 11.02 -4.31
C MET A 199 -1.20 10.37 -3.37
N GLY A 200 -2.29 9.87 -3.95
CA GLY A 200 -3.42 9.26 -3.25
C GLY A 200 -3.62 7.80 -3.58
N GLY A 201 -4.17 7.03 -2.65
CA GLY A 201 -4.39 5.60 -2.83
C GLY A 201 -4.31 4.83 -1.52
N GLY A 202 -5.10 3.77 -1.42
CA GLY A 202 -5.13 2.94 -0.21
C GLY A 202 -3.76 2.37 0.15
N MET A 203 -3.59 1.97 1.42
CA MET A 203 -2.35 1.36 1.88
C MET A 203 -2.06 0.09 1.05
N GLY A 204 -0.82 -0.09 0.58
CA GLY A 204 -0.45 -1.21 -0.29
C GLY A 204 -0.90 -1.10 -1.77
N ALA A 205 -1.45 0.05 -2.20
CA ALA A 205 -1.87 0.26 -3.58
C ALA A 205 -0.72 0.40 -4.60
N GLY A 206 0.55 0.47 -4.17
CA GLY A 206 1.68 0.65 -5.07
C GLY A 206 2.03 2.10 -5.42
N LYS A 207 1.68 3.07 -4.56
CA LYS A 207 1.98 4.50 -4.77
C LYS A 207 3.46 4.78 -5.05
N SER A 208 4.36 4.21 -4.25
CA SER A 208 5.81 4.39 -4.43
C SER A 208 6.32 3.85 -5.77
N THR A 209 5.63 2.87 -6.38
CA THR A 209 5.98 2.37 -7.72
C THR A 209 5.60 3.40 -8.78
N VAL A 210 4.40 3.96 -8.70
CA VAL A 210 3.93 5.00 -9.63
C VAL A 210 4.73 6.30 -9.46
N LEU A 211 5.10 6.65 -8.22
CA LEU A 211 5.91 7.83 -7.94
C LEU A 211 7.28 7.75 -8.64
N LYS A 212 7.95 6.59 -8.65
CA LYS A 212 9.22 6.41 -9.37
C LYS A 212 9.10 6.74 -10.86
N ASP A 213 7.98 6.36 -11.49
CA ASP A 213 7.73 6.65 -12.89
C ASP A 213 7.49 8.16 -13.10
N ILE A 214 6.70 8.79 -12.23
CA ILE A 214 6.43 10.23 -12.27
C ILE A 214 7.71 11.05 -12.08
N LEU A 215 8.59 10.63 -11.18
CA LEU A 215 9.86 11.31 -10.94
C LEU A 215 10.80 11.28 -12.16
N ASN A 216 10.60 10.33 -13.09
CA ASN A 216 11.32 10.27 -14.36
C ASN A 216 10.73 11.17 -15.45
N GLU A 217 9.53 11.75 -15.24
CA GLU A 217 8.91 12.66 -16.20
C GLU A 217 9.75 13.95 -16.37
N PRO A 218 9.77 14.60 -17.55
CA PRO A 218 10.67 15.73 -17.83
C PRO A 218 10.58 16.89 -16.82
N PHE A 219 9.40 17.11 -16.24
CA PHE A 219 9.20 18.12 -15.20
C PHE A 219 9.87 17.71 -13.89
N TRP A 220 9.52 16.54 -13.36
CA TRP A 220 10.02 16.07 -12.07
C TRP A 220 11.48 15.64 -12.11
N ALA A 221 11.99 15.13 -13.23
CA ALA A 221 13.42 14.83 -13.38
C ALA A 221 14.30 16.06 -13.14
N ARG A 222 13.78 17.27 -13.40
CA ARG A 222 14.47 18.55 -13.14
C ARG A 222 14.14 19.15 -11.78
N ALA A 223 12.91 18.97 -11.30
CA ALA A 223 12.41 19.62 -10.09
C ALA A 223 12.56 18.77 -8.81
N ALA A 224 12.59 17.45 -8.92
CA ALA A 224 12.49 16.51 -7.79
C ALA A 224 13.65 16.64 -6.80
N GLY A 225 14.87 16.96 -7.26
CA GLY A 225 16.01 17.19 -6.38
C GLY A 225 15.83 18.38 -5.42
N ASN A 226 14.92 19.30 -5.74
CA ASN A 226 14.58 20.47 -4.92
C ASN A 226 13.16 20.40 -4.33
N ALA A 227 12.39 19.36 -4.64
CA ALA A 227 11.03 19.18 -4.13
C ALA A 227 11.04 18.61 -2.71
N VAL A 228 10.10 19.06 -1.89
CA VAL A 228 9.92 18.54 -0.54
C VAL A 228 8.98 17.33 -0.61
N VAL A 229 9.50 16.13 -0.34
CA VAL A 229 8.70 14.90 -0.27
C VAL A 229 8.20 14.72 1.16
N ILE A 230 6.89 14.57 1.31
CA ILE A 230 6.21 14.48 2.60
C ILE A 230 5.51 13.13 2.70
N GLU A 231 6.09 12.23 3.51
CA GLU A 231 5.55 10.92 3.81
C GLU A 231 5.51 10.73 5.34
N ALA A 232 4.32 10.65 5.93
CA ALA A 232 4.18 10.47 7.38
C ALA A 232 4.82 9.17 7.89
N ASP A 233 4.90 8.13 7.07
CA ASP A 233 5.53 6.85 7.43
C ASP A 233 7.06 6.98 7.54
N ALA A 234 7.71 7.89 6.81
CA ALA A 234 9.16 8.11 6.90
C ALA A 234 9.56 8.65 8.29
N PHE A 235 8.74 9.52 8.87
CA PHE A 235 8.95 10.04 10.23
C PHE A 235 8.80 8.94 11.31
N LYS A 236 8.02 7.89 11.07
CA LYS A 236 7.92 6.76 12.01
C LYS A 236 9.23 5.97 12.06
N GLU A 237 9.90 5.82 10.92
CA GLU A 237 11.15 5.05 10.84
C GLU A 237 12.31 5.79 11.51
N SER A 238 12.31 7.12 11.46
CA SER A 238 13.32 7.96 12.12
C SER A 238 13.06 8.17 13.62
N ASP A 239 11.81 8.02 14.07
CA ASP A 239 11.38 8.21 15.46
C ASP A 239 12.19 7.36 16.46
N VAL A 240 12.80 8.03 17.43
CA VAL A 240 13.67 7.41 18.45
C VAL A 240 12.94 6.41 19.35
N ILE A 241 11.64 6.63 19.63
CA ILE A 241 10.82 5.72 20.42
C ILE A 241 10.49 4.48 19.58
N TYR A 242 10.14 4.67 18.31
CA TYR A 242 9.91 3.55 17.39
C TYR A 242 11.16 2.67 17.23
N LYS A 243 12.33 3.27 17.04
CA LYS A 243 13.62 2.54 16.97
C LYS A 243 13.93 1.80 18.28
N ALA A 244 13.72 2.44 19.43
CA ALA A 244 13.99 1.84 20.74
C ALA A 244 13.06 0.65 21.07
N LEU A 245 11.82 0.68 20.60
CA LEU A 245 10.85 -0.41 20.78
C LEU A 245 11.07 -1.54 19.77
N SER A 246 11.36 -1.19 18.51
CA SER A 246 11.63 -2.17 17.44
C SER A 246 12.92 -2.97 17.69
N SER A 247 13.97 -2.35 18.25
CA SER A 247 15.25 -3.01 18.53
C SER A 247 15.21 -4.04 19.67
N ARG A 248 14.18 -4.01 20.52
CA ARG A 248 14.00 -4.95 21.64
C ARG A 248 13.32 -6.28 21.23
N GLY A 249 13.13 -6.51 19.93
CA GLY A 249 12.94 -7.83 19.33
C GLY A 249 11.58 -8.52 19.52
N HIS A 250 10.63 -7.98 20.30
CA HIS A 250 9.33 -8.65 20.54
C HIS A 250 8.21 -7.69 20.98
N VAL A 251 8.00 -6.61 20.22
CA VAL A 251 6.84 -5.73 20.42
C VAL A 251 5.82 -6.00 19.31
N ASP A 252 4.54 -5.96 19.68
CA ASP A 252 3.45 -5.92 18.70
C ASP A 252 3.72 -4.76 17.72
N MET A 253 4.12 -5.12 16.50
CA MET A 253 4.54 -4.17 15.46
C MET A 253 3.41 -3.18 15.14
N ILE A 254 2.16 -3.63 15.22
CA ILE A 254 0.98 -2.80 14.96
C ILE A 254 0.84 -1.77 16.08
N HIS A 255 0.85 -2.23 17.33
CA HIS A 255 0.71 -1.34 18.48
C HIS A 255 1.84 -0.30 18.55
N THR A 256 3.08 -0.71 18.25
CA THR A 256 4.25 0.21 18.23
C THR A 256 4.07 1.30 17.18
N ALA A 257 3.60 0.96 15.97
CA ALA A 257 3.35 1.92 14.91
C ALA A 257 2.18 2.87 15.23
N GLU A 258 1.18 2.41 15.99
CA GLU A 258 0.04 3.22 16.43
C GLU A 258 0.44 4.25 17.48
N LEU A 259 1.34 3.88 18.41
CA LEU A 259 1.81 4.77 19.47
C LEU A 259 2.59 5.98 18.94
N VAL A 260 3.31 5.83 17.83
CA VAL A 260 4.06 6.93 17.19
C VAL A 260 3.29 7.57 16.04
N HIS A 261 2.04 7.15 15.80
CA HIS A 261 1.27 7.61 14.64
C HIS A 261 1.01 9.12 14.68
N GLN A 262 0.48 9.62 15.80
CA GLN A 262 0.07 11.02 15.91
C GLN A 262 1.24 11.98 15.69
N SER A 263 2.36 11.76 16.37
CA SER A 263 3.54 12.61 16.23
C SER A 263 4.12 12.62 14.82
N SER A 264 4.06 11.47 14.12
CA SER A 264 4.56 11.36 12.75
C SER A 264 3.65 12.11 11.77
N THR A 265 2.33 12.05 12.01
CA THR A 265 1.34 12.84 11.28
C THR A 265 1.51 14.34 11.56
N ASP A 266 1.79 14.73 12.80
CA ASP A 266 2.01 16.12 13.18
C ASP A 266 3.28 16.68 12.53
N ALA A 267 4.38 15.92 12.55
CA ALA A 267 5.64 16.28 11.87
C ALA A 267 5.45 16.46 10.36
N ALA A 268 4.78 15.51 9.70
CA ALA A 268 4.46 15.63 8.28
C ALA A 268 3.59 16.85 7.97
N SER A 269 2.64 17.19 8.86
CA SER A 269 1.78 18.37 8.72
C SER A 269 2.54 19.68 8.93
N SER A 270 3.48 19.70 9.87
CA SER A 270 4.39 20.83 10.14
C SER A 270 5.27 21.12 8.92
N LEU A 271 5.91 20.07 8.38
CA LEU A 271 6.70 20.16 7.16
C LEU A 271 5.87 20.64 5.97
N LEU A 272 4.62 20.16 5.84
CA LEU A 272 3.71 20.53 4.76
C LEU A 272 3.35 22.01 4.75
N VAL A 273 2.88 22.55 5.89
CA VAL A 273 2.53 23.96 5.97
C VAL A 273 3.75 24.86 5.77
N THR A 274 4.91 24.43 6.26
CA THR A 274 6.18 25.16 6.09
C THR A 274 6.59 25.21 4.62
N ALA A 275 6.67 24.06 3.95
CA ALA A 275 7.03 23.98 2.54
C ALA A 275 6.05 24.77 1.65
N LEU A 276 4.74 24.69 1.95
CA LEU A 276 3.73 25.40 1.19
C LEU A 276 3.83 26.92 1.35
N ASN A 277 4.04 27.41 2.57
CA ASN A 277 4.25 28.83 2.86
C ASN A 277 5.48 29.41 2.15
N GLU A 278 6.55 28.61 2.02
CA GLU A 278 7.81 28.97 1.34
C GLU A 278 7.76 28.84 -0.19
N GLY A 279 6.63 28.42 -0.77
CA GLY A 279 6.51 28.33 -2.23
C GLY A 279 7.35 27.20 -2.85
N ARG A 280 7.65 26.14 -2.10
CA ARG A 280 8.42 24.98 -2.58
C ARG A 280 7.53 24.05 -3.42
N ASP A 281 8.12 23.33 -4.38
CA ASP A 281 7.42 22.17 -4.93
C ASP A 281 7.28 21.10 -3.84
N VAL A 282 6.09 20.52 -3.73
CA VAL A 282 5.76 19.56 -2.68
C VAL A 282 5.19 18.31 -3.32
N ILE A 283 5.70 17.15 -2.92
CA ILE A 283 5.12 15.84 -3.21
C ILE A 283 4.58 15.28 -1.90
N MET A 284 3.27 15.18 -1.79
CA MET A 284 2.61 14.67 -0.60
C MET A 284 2.13 13.23 -0.83
N ASP A 285 2.81 12.27 -0.21
CA ASP A 285 2.41 10.85 -0.21
C ASP A 285 1.49 10.56 0.97
N GLY A 286 0.23 10.27 0.65
CA GLY A 286 -0.78 9.94 1.64
C GLY A 286 -1.81 8.92 1.14
N THR A 287 -2.66 8.45 2.05
CA THR A 287 -3.83 7.67 1.63
C THR A 287 -4.89 8.54 0.97
N LEU A 288 -4.92 9.84 1.32
CA LEU A 288 -5.99 10.79 1.00
C LEU A 288 -7.39 10.21 1.31
N SER A 289 -7.47 9.45 2.41
CA SER A 289 -8.71 8.78 2.81
C SER A 289 -9.60 9.63 3.72
N TRP A 290 -9.18 10.86 4.04
CA TRP A 290 -9.87 11.74 4.99
C TRP A 290 -10.18 13.07 4.32
N VAL A 291 -11.42 13.20 3.83
CA VAL A 291 -11.86 14.32 2.98
C VAL A 291 -11.59 15.69 3.62
N PRO A 292 -11.96 15.97 4.88
CA PRO A 292 -11.78 17.30 5.45
C PRO A 292 -10.33 17.78 5.43
N PHE A 293 -9.38 16.89 5.75
CA PHE A 293 -7.96 17.21 5.70
C PHE A 293 -7.48 17.56 4.30
N VAL A 294 -7.84 16.77 3.28
CA VAL A 294 -7.43 17.00 1.89
C VAL A 294 -8.01 18.32 1.37
N VAL A 295 -9.30 18.56 1.59
CA VAL A 295 -9.98 19.78 1.16
C VAL A 295 -9.40 21.02 1.83
N GLN A 296 -9.18 20.98 3.15
CA GLN A 296 -8.55 22.09 3.86
C GLN A 296 -7.11 22.34 3.36
N THR A 297 -6.36 21.28 3.05
CA THR A 297 -4.99 21.39 2.50
C THR A 297 -4.98 22.03 1.11
N ILE A 298 -5.88 21.61 0.21
CA ILE A 298 -6.05 22.26 -1.10
C ILE A 298 -6.42 23.72 -0.92
N THR A 299 -7.34 24.03 0.00
CA THR A 299 -7.74 25.40 0.31
C THR A 299 -6.56 26.25 0.79
N MET A 300 -5.72 25.71 1.67
CA MET A 300 -4.50 26.36 2.12
C MET A 300 -3.55 26.60 0.94
N ALA A 301 -3.24 25.58 0.15
CA ALA A 301 -2.33 25.68 -1.00
C ALA A 301 -2.80 26.70 -2.06
N ARG A 302 -4.12 26.86 -2.26
CA ARG A 302 -4.67 27.92 -3.12
C ARG A 302 -4.47 29.31 -2.54
N ASN A 303 -4.37 29.47 -1.22
CA ASN A 303 -4.33 30.77 -0.54
C ASN A 303 -2.95 31.16 0.01
N VAL A 304 -1.98 30.24 0.11
CA VAL A 304 -0.65 30.52 0.70
C VAL A 304 0.13 31.62 -0.01
N HIS A 305 -0.20 31.90 -1.28
CA HIS A 305 0.38 33.01 -2.03
C HIS A 305 -0.08 34.39 -1.53
N ARG A 306 -1.20 34.46 -0.81
CA ARG A 306 -1.79 35.70 -0.25
C ARG A 306 -1.62 35.81 1.26
N ARG A 307 -1.54 34.68 1.97
CA ARG A 307 -1.55 34.63 3.44
C ARG A 307 -0.66 33.50 3.94
N ARG A 308 -0.11 33.65 5.14
CA ARG A 308 0.60 32.56 5.82
C ARG A 308 -0.37 31.71 6.64
N TYR A 309 -0.02 30.44 6.78
CA TYR A 309 -0.79 29.47 7.57
C TYR A 309 0.11 28.81 8.61
N ARG A 310 -0.51 28.27 9.67
CA ARG A 310 0.13 27.38 10.63
C ARG A 310 -0.70 26.12 10.82
N MET A 311 -0.13 25.10 11.46
CA MET A 311 -0.90 23.95 11.89
C MET A 311 -2.02 24.36 12.85
N GLY A 312 -3.22 23.87 12.58
CA GLY A 312 -4.37 24.01 13.46
C GLY A 312 -4.44 22.92 14.52
N ALA A 313 -5.53 22.93 15.29
CA ALA A 313 -5.77 21.95 16.35
C ALA A 313 -5.92 20.49 15.86
N GLY A 314 -6.12 20.27 14.57
CA GLY A 314 -6.39 18.97 13.95
C GLY A 314 -7.81 18.48 14.23
N TYR A 315 -7.98 17.16 14.23
CA TYR A 315 -9.23 16.51 14.64
C TYR A 315 -9.20 16.23 16.15
N LYS A 316 -10.14 16.83 16.90
CA LYS A 316 -10.30 16.60 18.34
C LYS A 316 -11.76 16.37 18.69
N VAL A 317 -12.00 15.42 19.57
CA VAL A 317 -13.32 15.16 20.17
C VAL A 317 -13.28 15.68 21.61
N GLY A 318 -14.08 16.69 21.91
CA GLY A 318 -14.20 17.28 23.24
C GLY A 318 -14.95 16.36 24.22
N THR A 319 -14.88 16.69 25.51
CA THR A 319 -15.49 15.92 26.61
C THR A 319 -17.01 15.79 26.53
N GLY A 320 -17.68 16.64 25.75
CA GLY A 320 -19.12 16.58 25.46
C GLY A 320 -19.47 16.01 24.08
N GLY A 321 -18.53 15.39 23.37
CA GLY A 321 -18.75 14.87 22.00
C GLY A 321 -18.70 15.93 20.90
N ALA A 322 -18.49 17.22 21.24
CA ALA A 322 -18.24 18.27 20.27
C ALA A 322 -16.96 17.99 19.47
N VAL A 323 -17.06 18.00 18.14
CA VAL A 323 -15.93 17.73 17.24
C VAL A 323 -15.37 19.04 16.73
N THR A 324 -14.08 19.26 16.94
CA THR A 324 -13.31 20.32 16.30
C THR A 324 -12.44 19.69 15.22
N GLU A 325 -12.53 20.19 14.00
CA GLU A 325 -11.78 19.66 12.85
C GLU A 325 -11.19 20.81 12.03
N GLU A 326 -10.05 21.29 12.48
CA GLU A 326 -9.34 22.43 11.89
C GLU A 326 -7.86 22.10 11.75
N TYR A 327 -7.43 21.77 10.54
CA TYR A 327 -6.06 21.33 10.26
C TYR A 327 -5.10 22.49 9.99
N TRP A 328 -5.62 23.60 9.45
CA TRP A 328 -4.81 24.76 9.07
C TRP A 328 -5.46 26.05 9.57
N GLU A 329 -4.70 26.84 10.31
CA GLU A 329 -5.13 28.14 10.81
C GLU A 329 -4.43 29.25 10.02
N LYS A 330 -5.20 30.28 9.68
CA LYS A 330 -4.64 31.48 9.06
C LYS A 330 -3.87 32.27 10.12
N ILE A 331 -2.72 32.81 9.73
CA ILE A 331 -2.00 33.77 10.55
C ILE A 331 -2.46 35.16 10.11
N ASP A 332 -3.05 35.92 11.03
CA ASP A 332 -3.37 37.33 10.81
C ASP A 332 -2.07 38.12 10.87
N GLU A 333 -1.39 38.24 9.73
CA GLU A 333 -0.33 39.22 9.55
C GLU A 333 -1.01 40.56 9.21
N GLU A 334 -1.14 41.45 10.20
CA GLU A 334 -1.28 42.88 9.94
C GLU A 334 -0.07 43.31 9.08
N GLU A 335 -0.32 43.57 7.80
CA GLU A 335 0.47 44.45 6.91
C GLU A 335 2.02 44.35 6.92
N GLN A 336 2.64 43.20 7.16
CA GLN A 336 4.09 43.05 6.94
C GLN A 336 4.48 42.71 5.48
N SER A 337 3.74 43.20 4.49
CA SER A 337 4.07 43.03 3.06
C SER A 337 4.42 44.31 2.30
N LEU A 338 4.63 45.43 3.01
CA LEU A 338 5.24 46.64 2.44
C LEU A 338 6.76 46.70 2.67
N GLN A 339 7.44 45.58 2.91
CA GLN A 339 8.89 45.53 2.70
C GLN A 339 9.18 45.18 1.24
N GLU A 340 9.50 46.23 0.48
CA GLU A 340 10.06 46.21 -0.87
C GLU A 340 11.25 45.23 -0.95
N GLY A 341 11.03 44.07 -1.57
CA GLY A 341 12.11 43.10 -1.83
C GLY A 341 11.66 41.63 -1.84
N SER A 342 10.54 41.29 -1.19
CA SER A 342 10.05 39.90 -1.24
C SER A 342 9.41 39.59 -2.60
N ARG A 343 9.96 38.59 -3.32
CA ARG A 343 9.37 38.08 -4.56
C ARG A 343 7.90 37.73 -4.32
N LYS A 344 6.98 38.27 -5.13
CA LYS A 344 5.55 37.95 -5.04
C LYS A 344 5.36 36.43 -5.16
N ARG A 345 4.89 35.80 -4.09
CA ARG A 345 4.56 34.37 -4.06
C ARG A 345 3.52 34.07 -5.15
N LYS A 346 3.73 33.01 -5.92
CA LYS A 346 2.83 32.58 -7.00
C LYS A 346 1.84 31.55 -6.48
N PRO A 347 0.61 31.49 -7.04
CA PRO A 347 -0.36 30.45 -6.69
C PRO A 347 0.17 29.08 -7.10
N TYR A 348 -0.13 28.06 -6.30
CA TYR A 348 0.23 26.67 -6.60
C TYR A 348 -0.59 26.11 -7.75
N ARG A 349 0.08 25.36 -8.63
CA ARG A 349 -0.56 24.34 -9.47
C ARG A 349 -0.70 23.07 -8.63
N ILE A 350 -1.89 22.49 -8.58
CA ILE A 350 -2.20 21.32 -7.77
C ILE A 350 -2.50 20.14 -8.69
N GLU A 351 -1.74 19.07 -8.54
CA GLU A 351 -1.90 17.83 -9.30
C GLU A 351 -2.30 16.70 -8.37
N LEU A 352 -3.17 15.80 -8.83
CA LEU A 352 -3.58 14.60 -8.12
C LEU A 352 -3.18 13.37 -8.92
N VAL A 353 -2.55 12.41 -8.26
CA VAL A 353 -2.30 11.08 -8.80
C VAL A 353 -2.97 10.08 -7.87
N GLY A 354 -4.03 9.45 -8.36
CA GLY A 354 -4.68 8.32 -7.70
C GLY A 354 -4.06 7.00 -8.11
N VAL A 355 -3.85 6.11 -7.15
CA VAL A 355 -3.36 4.75 -7.38
C VAL A 355 -4.33 3.75 -6.78
N VAL A 356 -4.84 2.85 -7.61
CA VAL A 356 -5.78 1.81 -7.24
C VAL A 356 -5.24 0.42 -7.60
N CYS A 357 -5.70 -0.59 -6.86
CA CYS A 357 -5.48 -1.99 -7.17
C CYS A 357 -6.59 -2.83 -6.56
N ASP A 358 -6.62 -4.12 -6.88
CA ASP A 358 -7.52 -5.07 -6.23
C ASP A 358 -7.24 -5.11 -4.73
N ALA A 359 -8.29 -5.02 -3.92
CA ALA A 359 -8.16 -4.86 -2.48
C ALA A 359 -7.41 -6.03 -1.82
N TYR A 360 -7.60 -7.26 -2.31
CA TYR A 360 -6.88 -8.42 -1.77
C TYR A 360 -5.37 -8.35 -2.07
N LEU A 361 -4.96 -7.84 -3.23
CA LEU A 361 -3.53 -7.66 -3.56
C LEU A 361 -2.91 -6.64 -2.61
N ALA A 362 -3.61 -5.55 -2.33
CA ALA A 362 -3.15 -4.59 -1.33
C ALA A 362 -2.94 -5.24 0.03
N VAL A 363 -3.87 -6.08 0.49
CA VAL A 363 -3.74 -6.82 1.76
C VAL A 363 -2.52 -7.72 1.75
N VAL A 364 -2.32 -8.52 0.70
CA VAL A 364 -1.14 -9.39 0.58
C VAL A 364 0.15 -8.58 0.57
N ARG A 365 0.22 -7.47 -0.19
CA ARG A 365 1.36 -6.55 -0.20
C ARG A 365 1.62 -5.94 1.18
N GLY A 366 0.55 -5.57 1.90
CA GLY A 366 0.62 -5.07 3.27
C GLY A 366 1.24 -6.08 4.23
N ILE A 367 0.85 -7.35 4.10
CA ILE A 367 1.40 -8.46 4.90
C ILE A 367 2.87 -8.76 4.51
N ARG A 368 3.21 -8.80 3.22
CA ARG A 368 4.61 -8.97 2.76
C ARG A 368 5.50 -7.84 3.27
N ARG A 369 5.05 -6.59 3.16
CA ARG A 369 5.75 -5.43 3.71
C ARG A 369 5.94 -5.54 5.22
N ALA A 370 4.97 -6.11 5.94
CA ALA A 370 5.12 -6.36 7.37
C ALA A 370 6.21 -7.38 7.69
N ILE A 371 6.34 -8.42 6.87
CA ILE A 371 7.39 -9.44 7.00
C ILE A 371 8.78 -8.83 6.72
N MET A 372 8.91 -8.08 5.62
CA MET A 372 10.16 -7.48 5.17
C MET A 372 10.61 -6.30 6.04
N CYS A 373 9.74 -5.32 6.22
CA CYS A 373 10.07 -4.03 6.87
C CYS A 373 9.69 -3.99 8.37
N ARG A 374 9.18 -5.08 8.94
CA ARG A 374 8.69 -5.15 10.33
C ARG A 374 7.62 -4.11 10.67
N ARG A 375 6.85 -3.69 9.66
CA ARG A 375 5.76 -2.70 9.78
C ARG A 375 4.43 -3.28 9.32
N ALA A 376 3.59 -3.62 10.28
CA ALA A 376 2.26 -4.15 10.01
C ALA A 376 1.19 -3.06 10.06
N VAL A 377 0.16 -3.24 9.23
CA VAL A 377 -1.05 -2.44 9.20
C VAL A 377 -2.22 -3.40 9.40
N ARG A 378 -3.21 -3.03 10.22
CA ARG A 378 -4.43 -3.83 10.36
C ARG A 378 -5.17 -3.89 9.03
N VAL A 379 -5.57 -5.09 8.62
CA VAL A 379 -6.27 -5.33 7.35
C VAL A 379 -7.53 -4.47 7.22
N LYS A 380 -8.35 -4.38 8.28
CA LYS A 380 -9.55 -3.53 8.28
C LYS A 380 -9.22 -2.06 8.01
N SER A 381 -8.19 -1.52 8.65
CA SER A 381 -7.71 -0.15 8.42
C SER A 381 -7.23 0.05 6.97
N GLN A 382 -6.55 -0.96 6.42
CA GLN A 382 -6.11 -0.98 5.03
C GLN A 382 -7.30 -0.94 4.06
N LEU A 383 -8.27 -1.85 4.18
CA LEU A 383 -9.49 -1.87 3.37
C LEU A 383 -10.28 -0.57 3.49
N LYS A 384 -10.42 -0.05 4.72
CA LYS A 384 -11.08 1.24 4.97
C LYS A 384 -10.40 2.40 4.25
N SER A 385 -9.06 2.42 4.17
CA SER A 385 -8.31 3.44 3.43
C SER A 385 -8.61 3.40 1.93
N HIS A 386 -8.64 2.20 1.34
CA HIS A 386 -9.01 2.00 -0.07
C HIS A 386 -10.43 2.48 -0.36
N LYS A 387 -11.39 2.06 0.46
CA LYS A 387 -12.81 2.42 0.30
C LYS A 387 -13.01 3.93 0.35
N ARG A 388 -12.42 4.58 1.37
CA ARG A 388 -12.57 6.02 1.59
C ARG A 388 -11.92 6.84 0.47
N PHE A 389 -10.70 6.49 0.07
CA PHE A 389 -10.04 7.16 -1.05
C PHE A 389 -10.85 7.02 -2.34
N ALA A 390 -11.29 5.81 -2.65
CA ALA A 390 -12.04 5.54 -3.87
C ALA A 390 -13.35 6.34 -3.94
N ASN A 391 -14.06 6.47 -2.82
CA ASN A 391 -15.30 7.27 -2.74
C ASN A 391 -15.05 8.77 -2.86
N ALA A 392 -13.87 9.27 -2.45
CA ALA A 392 -13.55 10.70 -2.46
C ALA A 392 -12.83 11.18 -3.74
N PHE A 393 -12.26 10.26 -4.53
CA PHE A 393 -11.39 10.60 -5.65
C PHE A 393 -12.05 11.55 -6.68
N LEU A 394 -13.31 11.29 -7.05
CA LEU A 394 -14.03 12.14 -8.00
C LEU A 394 -14.23 13.56 -7.47
N GLU A 395 -14.50 13.71 -6.17
CA GLU A 395 -14.60 15.02 -5.54
C GLU A 395 -13.26 15.76 -5.59
N TYR A 396 -12.15 15.06 -5.32
CA TYR A 396 -10.82 15.65 -5.41
C TYR A 396 -10.49 16.13 -6.82
N CYS A 397 -10.93 15.41 -7.86
CA CYS A 397 -10.73 15.82 -9.25
C CYS A 397 -11.30 17.22 -9.53
N HIS A 398 -12.37 17.63 -8.85
CA HIS A 398 -12.97 18.97 -9.02
C HIS A 398 -12.22 20.10 -8.27
N LEU A 399 -11.29 19.76 -7.38
CA LEU A 399 -10.57 20.71 -6.52
C LEU A 399 -9.15 20.99 -7.02
N VAL A 400 -8.59 20.10 -7.83
CA VAL A 400 -7.22 20.17 -8.37
C VAL A 400 -7.20 20.67 -9.81
N ASP A 401 -6.01 20.94 -10.36
CA ASP A 401 -5.84 21.42 -11.74
C ASP A 401 -5.74 20.26 -12.75
N ASN A 402 -5.06 19.17 -12.37
CA ASN A 402 -4.99 17.93 -13.15
C ASN A 402 -5.11 16.72 -12.22
N ALA A 403 -5.80 15.67 -12.67
CA ALA A 403 -5.90 14.39 -11.97
C ALA A 403 -5.57 13.22 -12.90
N ARG A 404 -4.75 12.29 -12.41
CA ARG A 404 -4.36 11.05 -13.09
C ARG A 404 -4.74 9.84 -12.25
N LEU A 405 -5.21 8.77 -12.87
CA LEU A 405 -5.52 7.50 -12.17
C LEU A 405 -4.68 6.35 -12.73
N TYR A 406 -4.05 5.58 -11.86
CA TYR A 406 -3.21 4.43 -12.20
C TYR A 406 -3.72 3.15 -11.55
N CYS A 407 -3.66 2.04 -12.28
CA CYS A 407 -3.92 0.70 -11.75
C CYS A 407 -2.63 -0.12 -11.63
N THR A 408 -2.40 -0.74 -10.48
CA THR A 408 -1.18 -1.53 -10.20
C THR A 408 -1.46 -3.02 -10.05
N ASN A 409 -2.43 -3.58 -10.77
CA ASN A 409 -2.78 -5.01 -10.74
C ASN A 409 -1.75 -5.94 -11.42
N ALA A 410 -0.45 -5.65 -11.28
CA ALA A 410 0.63 -6.53 -11.70
C ALA A 410 1.15 -7.39 -10.54
N LEU A 411 1.54 -8.63 -10.83
CA LEU A 411 2.35 -9.44 -9.93
C LEU A 411 3.79 -8.91 -9.94
N GLU A 412 4.38 -8.74 -8.76
CA GLU A 412 5.82 -8.52 -8.65
C GLU A 412 6.52 -9.83 -9.02
N GLY A 413 7.07 -9.89 -10.23
CA GLY A 413 7.98 -10.93 -10.68
C GLY A 413 9.35 -10.31 -10.99
N PRO A 414 10.40 -11.14 -11.20
CA PRO A 414 11.73 -10.62 -11.53
C PRO A 414 11.69 -9.73 -12.78
N PRO A 415 12.56 -8.71 -12.89
CA PRO A 415 12.64 -7.87 -14.07
C PRO A 415 13.01 -8.72 -15.28
N LYS A 416 12.13 -8.80 -16.30
CA LYS A 416 12.45 -9.52 -17.54
C LYS A 416 13.54 -8.76 -18.32
N ARG A 417 14.57 -9.51 -18.75
CA ARG A 417 15.39 -9.17 -19.92
C ARG A 417 14.60 -9.48 -21.20
N PRO A 418 14.90 -8.83 -22.34
CA PRO A 418 14.07 -8.94 -23.53
C PRO A 418 14.29 -10.28 -24.25
N GLU A 419 13.21 -10.72 -24.89
CA GLU A 419 13.10 -11.73 -25.95
C GLU A 419 12.71 -13.19 -25.61
N SER A 420 11.80 -13.67 -26.48
CA SER A 420 11.26 -15.02 -26.69
C SER A 420 10.11 -15.53 -25.79
N GLU A 421 8.91 -15.32 -26.33
CA GLU A 421 7.75 -16.20 -26.49
C GLU A 421 7.38 -17.24 -25.41
N VAL A 422 6.10 -17.12 -25.00
CA VAL A 422 5.28 -18.02 -24.16
C VAL A 422 5.53 -17.93 -22.66
N GLY A 423 5.17 -16.80 -22.04
CA GLY A 423 5.17 -16.68 -20.58
C GLY A 423 4.46 -15.42 -20.08
N ILE A 424 3.29 -15.63 -19.46
CA ILE A 424 2.39 -14.66 -18.80
C ILE A 424 2.05 -13.44 -19.68
N ARG A 425 0.79 -13.37 -20.12
CA ARG A 425 0.24 -12.16 -20.75
C ARG A 425 0.50 -10.97 -19.85
N ASP A 426 1.22 -10.02 -20.42
CA ASP A 426 1.52 -8.71 -19.86
C ASP A 426 0.23 -8.02 -19.41
N LEU A 427 0.08 -7.80 -18.11
CA LEU A 427 -0.82 -6.77 -17.56
C LEU A 427 0.10 -5.63 -17.10
N THR A 428 0.71 -4.96 -18.08
CA THR A 428 1.45 -3.71 -17.88
C THR A 428 0.60 -2.71 -17.10
N ARG A 429 1.29 -1.90 -16.27
CA ARG A 429 0.76 -0.69 -15.62
C ARG A 429 -0.12 0.07 -16.61
N LYS A 430 -1.42 0.17 -16.33
CA LYS A 430 -2.33 0.90 -17.19
C LYS A 430 -2.52 2.30 -16.60
N PHE A 431 -2.04 3.31 -17.32
CA PHE A 431 -2.57 4.66 -17.18
C PHE A 431 -4.05 4.58 -17.51
N LEU A 432 -4.90 4.84 -16.52
CA LEU A 432 -6.34 4.68 -16.71
C LEU A 432 -6.92 5.96 -17.31
N VAL A 433 -6.72 7.12 -16.67
CA VAL A 433 -7.40 8.35 -17.12
C VAL A 433 -6.52 9.56 -16.83
N GLU A 434 -6.49 10.52 -17.77
CA GLU A 434 -6.14 11.92 -17.51
C GLU A 434 -7.42 12.76 -17.45
N VAL A 435 -7.63 13.50 -16.37
CA VAL A 435 -8.73 14.45 -16.25
C VAL A 435 -8.16 15.85 -16.35
N ASN A 436 -8.06 16.36 -17.57
CA ASN A 436 -7.71 17.75 -17.82
C ASN A 436 -8.97 18.62 -17.76
N LEU A 437 -9.14 19.36 -16.66
CA LEU A 437 -10.23 20.33 -16.51
C LEU A 437 -10.14 21.50 -17.51
N LEU A 438 -9.04 21.63 -18.26
CA LEU A 438 -8.88 22.62 -19.32
C LEU A 438 -9.71 22.30 -20.58
N ASP A 439 -10.00 21.04 -20.89
CA ASP A 439 -10.78 20.67 -22.10
C ASP A 439 -12.30 20.74 -21.89
N ALA A 440 -12.77 20.75 -20.64
CA ALA A 440 -14.17 21.00 -20.29
C ALA A 440 -14.59 22.48 -20.46
N HIS A 441 -13.64 23.40 -20.71
CA HIS A 441 -13.90 24.82 -20.85
C HIS A 441 -14.56 25.25 -22.17
N SER A 442 -14.76 24.35 -23.13
CA SER A 442 -15.50 24.66 -24.37
C SER A 442 -17.03 24.75 -24.20
N LEU A 443 -17.58 24.45 -23.01
CA LEU A 443 -19.01 24.62 -22.72
C LEU A 443 -19.24 25.45 -21.45
N LYS A 444 -19.36 26.78 -21.67
CA LYS A 444 -20.05 27.80 -20.86
C LYS A 444 -19.55 28.06 -19.42
N LYS A 445 -18.94 29.25 -19.29
CA LYS A 445 -18.83 30.14 -18.10
C LYS A 445 -18.44 29.50 -16.76
N THR A 446 -17.23 29.85 -16.32
CA THR A 446 -16.66 29.66 -14.96
C THR A 446 -17.65 29.90 -13.81
N PRO A 447 -17.76 28.98 -12.82
CA PRO A 447 -18.25 29.32 -11.50
C PRO A 447 -17.17 30.09 -10.71
N LYS A 448 -17.54 31.14 -9.98
CA LYS A 448 -16.64 31.86 -9.06
C LYS A 448 -16.16 30.92 -7.94
N GLU A 449 -14.94 31.10 -7.43
CA GLU A 449 -14.35 30.31 -6.32
C GLU A 449 -15.25 30.15 -5.09
N THR A 450 -16.10 31.15 -4.82
CA THR A 450 -17.12 31.13 -3.75
C THR A 450 -18.14 30.00 -3.91
N ASP A 451 -18.52 29.69 -5.16
CA ASP A 451 -19.55 28.72 -5.51
C ASP A 451 -19.08 27.26 -5.34
N ARG A 452 -17.75 27.01 -5.37
CA ARG A 452 -17.17 25.69 -5.07
C ARG A 452 -17.11 25.41 -3.56
N MET A 453 -16.76 26.41 -2.77
CA MET A 453 -16.70 26.30 -1.30
C MET A 453 -18.09 26.27 -0.65
N GLU A 454 -19.07 26.93 -1.26
CA GLU A 454 -20.47 26.90 -0.81
C GLU A 454 -21.11 25.52 -1.04
N ARG A 455 -20.81 24.86 -2.17
CA ARG A 455 -21.17 23.46 -2.39
C ARG A 455 -20.60 22.50 -1.33
N TYR A 456 -19.36 22.72 -0.89
CA TYR A 456 -18.75 21.94 0.19
C TYR A 456 -19.43 22.18 1.55
N ARG A 457 -19.78 23.43 1.87
CA ARG A 457 -20.57 23.75 3.08
C ARG A 457 -21.95 23.09 3.07
N LEU A 458 -22.64 23.11 1.92
CA LEU A 458 -23.95 22.47 1.74
C LEU A 458 -23.85 20.94 1.89
N TRP A 459 -22.79 20.32 1.39
CA TRP A 459 -22.54 18.88 1.56
C TRP A 459 -22.25 18.48 3.01
N LEU A 460 -21.42 19.24 3.75
CA LEU A 460 -21.20 19.01 5.18
C LEU A 460 -22.48 19.18 6.01
N SER A 461 -23.46 19.95 5.51
CA SER A 461 -24.78 20.10 6.13
C SER A 461 -25.75 18.95 5.84
N GLY A 462 -25.32 17.92 5.10
CA GLY A 462 -26.11 16.71 4.82
C GLY A 462 -27.16 16.86 3.72
N LEU A 463 -27.10 17.94 2.92
CA LEU A 463 -27.97 18.12 1.75
C LEU A 463 -27.36 17.36 0.56
N ASP A 464 -28.01 16.27 0.16
CA ASP A 464 -27.64 15.42 -0.98
C ASP A 464 -27.86 16.17 -2.30
N LEU A 465 -26.89 17.02 -2.67
CA LEU A 465 -26.87 17.68 -3.97
C LEU A 465 -26.33 16.71 -5.03
N GLY A 466 -27.22 15.80 -5.44
CA GLY A 466 -27.35 15.29 -6.79
C GLY A 466 -26.14 14.55 -7.38
N ARG A 467 -26.08 13.24 -7.14
CA ARG A 467 -25.34 12.28 -8.01
C ARG A 467 -25.65 12.45 -9.50
N GLU A 468 -26.84 12.94 -9.84
CA GLU A 468 -27.33 13.06 -11.22
C GLU A 468 -26.57 14.10 -12.07
N ASN A 469 -25.93 15.11 -11.47
CA ASN A 469 -25.18 16.11 -12.24
C ASN A 469 -23.72 15.71 -12.53
N ILE A 470 -23.23 14.63 -11.91
CA ILE A 470 -21.84 14.15 -12.05
C ILE A 470 -21.63 13.44 -13.40
N GLU A 471 -22.67 12.82 -13.96
CA GLU A 471 -22.61 12.11 -15.25
C GLU A 471 -22.77 13.01 -16.48
N LEU A 472 -23.19 14.27 -16.29
CA LEU A 472 -23.50 15.21 -17.37
C LEU A 472 -22.32 16.12 -17.77
N ALA A 473 -21.29 16.25 -16.92
CA ALA A 473 -20.15 17.14 -17.18
C ALA A 473 -18.93 16.44 -17.81
N VAL A 474 -18.99 15.12 -17.97
CA VAL A 474 -17.83 14.30 -18.35
C VAL A 474 -18.21 13.40 -19.53
N GLY A 475 -17.47 13.49 -20.63
CA GLY A 475 -17.77 12.82 -21.91
C GLY A 475 -18.11 11.32 -21.73
N GLN A 476 -19.28 10.93 -22.22
CA GLN A 476 -20.07 9.80 -21.72
C GLN A 476 -19.69 8.38 -22.19
N ALA A 477 -18.61 8.15 -22.94
CA ALA A 477 -18.36 6.81 -23.52
C ALA A 477 -17.05 6.13 -23.09
N GLU A 478 -15.90 6.82 -23.10
CA GLU A 478 -14.60 6.20 -22.74
C GLU A 478 -14.29 6.33 -21.23
N PHE A 479 -14.81 7.38 -20.59
CA PHE A 479 -14.58 7.69 -19.17
C PHE A 479 -15.31 6.72 -18.20
N HIS A 480 -16.31 5.97 -18.68
CA HIS A 480 -17.17 5.14 -17.83
C HIS A 480 -16.49 3.83 -17.41
N ASP A 481 -15.72 3.20 -18.30
CA ASP A 481 -15.06 1.91 -18.04
C ASP A 481 -13.83 2.04 -17.13
N GLU A 482 -13.13 3.17 -17.18
CA GLU A 482 -11.87 3.37 -16.46
C GLU A 482 -12.10 3.76 -14.98
N ILE A 483 -13.23 4.41 -14.66
CA ILE A 483 -13.69 4.67 -13.29
C ILE A 483 -14.36 3.43 -12.67
N ASN A 484 -14.72 2.39 -13.43
CA ASN A 484 -15.35 1.20 -12.86
C ASN A 484 -14.45 0.53 -11.79
N CYS A 485 -13.12 0.60 -11.93
CA CYS A 485 -12.21 0.10 -10.91
C CYS A 485 -12.34 0.87 -9.58
N ILE A 486 -12.52 2.19 -9.61
CA ILE A 486 -12.67 3.00 -8.40
C ILE A 486 -14.05 2.82 -7.77
N LYS A 487 -15.11 2.72 -8.58
CA LYS A 487 -16.46 2.39 -8.12
C LYS A 487 -16.47 1.03 -7.42
N ARG A 488 -15.81 0.03 -8.02
CA ARG A 488 -15.64 -1.31 -7.43
C ARG A 488 -14.97 -1.22 -6.07
N VAL A 489 -13.81 -0.57 -5.97
CA VAL A 489 -13.09 -0.39 -4.69
C VAL A 489 -13.95 0.37 -3.66
N GLY A 490 -14.72 1.38 -4.08
CA GLY A 490 -15.65 2.11 -3.21
C GLY A 490 -16.75 1.24 -2.58
N CYS A 491 -17.10 0.12 -3.21
CA CYS A 491 -18.11 -0.83 -2.74
C CYS A 491 -17.56 -1.95 -1.83
N LEU A 492 -16.27 -1.95 -1.50
CA LEU A 492 -15.67 -3.05 -0.73
C LEU A 492 -16.29 -3.21 0.67
N ASN A 493 -16.32 -4.45 1.13
CA ASN A 493 -16.64 -4.83 2.50
C ASN A 493 -15.37 -4.70 3.38
N VAL A 494 -15.37 -3.72 4.29
CA VAL A 494 -14.23 -3.44 5.18
C VAL A 494 -14.08 -4.47 6.31
N GLU A 495 -15.14 -5.23 6.59
CA GLU A 495 -15.19 -6.28 7.61
C GLU A 495 -14.94 -7.68 7.02
N ALA A 496 -14.53 -7.77 5.76
CA ALA A 496 -14.22 -9.03 5.13
C ALA A 496 -13.07 -9.74 5.87
N GLU A 497 -13.19 -11.06 6.02
CA GLU A 497 -12.15 -11.92 6.60
C GLU A 497 -11.43 -12.77 5.53
N SER A 498 -11.86 -12.63 4.27
CA SER A 498 -11.27 -13.30 3.11
C SER A 498 -11.59 -12.57 1.80
N ILE A 499 -10.88 -12.95 0.73
CA ILE A 499 -11.15 -12.46 -0.63
C ILE A 499 -12.60 -12.68 -1.08
N TYR A 500 -13.26 -13.76 -0.64
CA TYR A 500 -14.63 -14.07 -1.05
C TYR A 500 -15.67 -13.15 -0.43
N GLU A 501 -15.35 -12.52 0.70
CA GLU A 501 -16.23 -11.61 1.42
C GLU A 501 -16.02 -10.14 1.03
N LEU A 502 -15.02 -9.84 0.19
CA LEU A 502 -14.68 -8.46 -0.19
C LEU A 502 -15.80 -7.72 -0.92
N TYR A 503 -16.58 -8.42 -1.73
CA TYR A 503 -17.62 -7.85 -2.56
C TYR A 503 -18.89 -8.69 -2.49
N ARG A 504 -20.05 -8.06 -2.72
CA ARG A 504 -21.31 -8.78 -2.90
C ARG A 504 -21.23 -9.64 -4.16
N TYR A 505 -22.06 -10.69 -4.23
CA TYR A 505 -22.09 -11.58 -5.39
C TYR A 505 -22.80 -10.92 -6.59
N PRO A 506 -22.27 -11.04 -7.83
CA PRO A 506 -21.02 -11.73 -8.19
C PRO A 506 -19.78 -10.97 -7.71
N ASN A 507 -18.82 -11.68 -7.11
CA ASN A 507 -17.61 -11.07 -6.57
C ASN A 507 -16.64 -10.79 -7.72
N PRO A 508 -16.30 -9.51 -8.01
CA PRO A 508 -15.47 -9.17 -9.16
C PRO A 508 -14.03 -9.70 -9.06
N ALA A 509 -13.55 -10.00 -7.86
CA ALA A 509 -12.27 -10.66 -7.66
C ALA A 509 -12.30 -12.14 -8.07
N CYS A 510 -13.45 -12.70 -8.47
CA CYS A 510 -13.59 -14.09 -8.92
C CYS A 510 -13.99 -14.20 -10.40
N GLU A 511 -14.11 -13.07 -11.09
CA GLU A 511 -14.49 -12.97 -12.50
C GLU A 511 -13.27 -13.10 -13.43
N GLU A 512 -13.52 -13.41 -14.70
CA GLU A 512 -12.47 -13.44 -15.74
C GLU A 512 -11.81 -12.07 -15.89
N GLY A 513 -10.50 -12.05 -16.13
CA GLY A 513 -9.69 -10.83 -16.14
C GLY A 513 -9.14 -10.45 -14.76
N SER A 514 -9.55 -11.13 -13.68
CA SER A 514 -8.96 -10.93 -12.35
C SER A 514 -7.73 -11.83 -12.13
N ILE A 515 -6.71 -11.32 -11.43
CA ILE A 515 -5.52 -12.12 -11.08
C ILE A 515 -5.91 -13.38 -10.31
N TRP A 516 -6.89 -13.29 -9.42
CA TRP A 516 -7.33 -14.43 -8.63
C TRP A 516 -7.90 -15.54 -9.51
N LYS A 517 -8.76 -15.20 -10.48
CA LYS A 517 -9.34 -16.19 -11.40
C LYS A 517 -8.30 -16.73 -12.38
N ASP A 518 -7.55 -15.84 -13.01
CA ASP A 518 -6.75 -16.15 -14.19
C ASP A 518 -5.37 -16.69 -13.84
N ILE A 519 -4.85 -16.37 -12.65
CA ILE A 519 -3.50 -16.74 -12.21
C ILE A 519 -3.55 -17.70 -11.02
N VAL A 520 -4.26 -17.34 -9.95
CA VAL A 520 -4.30 -18.16 -8.73
C VAL A 520 -5.15 -19.41 -8.92
N LEU A 521 -6.32 -19.26 -9.54
CA LEU A 521 -7.28 -20.33 -9.83
C LEU A 521 -7.16 -20.87 -11.28
N SER A 522 -6.07 -20.56 -11.96
CA SER A 522 -5.84 -20.95 -13.35
C SER A 522 -5.84 -22.47 -13.52
N PRO A 523 -6.60 -23.05 -14.48
CA PRO A 523 -6.56 -24.49 -14.76
C PRO A 523 -5.18 -25.00 -15.18
N SER A 524 -4.39 -24.18 -15.90
CA SER A 524 -3.04 -24.53 -16.36
C SER A 524 -2.03 -24.71 -15.21
N ARG A 525 -2.31 -24.10 -14.06
CA ARG A 525 -1.49 -24.22 -12.84
C ARG A 525 -1.27 -25.68 -12.43
N LEU A 526 -2.26 -26.55 -12.66
CA LEU A 526 -2.15 -27.96 -12.29
C LEU A 526 -1.04 -28.70 -13.06
N ASN A 527 -0.82 -28.35 -14.33
CA ASN A 527 0.23 -28.99 -15.13
C ASN A 527 1.62 -28.54 -14.65
N ILE A 528 1.77 -27.24 -14.37
CA ILE A 528 2.99 -26.66 -13.80
C ILE A 528 3.32 -27.31 -12.46
N GLN A 529 2.33 -27.45 -11.56
CA GLN A 529 2.52 -28.10 -10.26
C GLN A 529 2.95 -29.57 -10.38
N LYS A 530 2.41 -30.32 -11.36
CA LYS A 530 2.80 -31.72 -11.61
C LYS A 530 4.24 -31.82 -12.10
N GLU A 531 4.63 -30.95 -13.03
CA GLU A 531 6.00 -30.89 -13.55
C GLU A 531 7.00 -30.53 -12.44
N LEU A 532 6.73 -29.45 -11.69
CA LEU A 532 7.54 -29.06 -10.54
C LEU A 532 7.64 -30.18 -9.51
N LYS A 533 6.52 -30.82 -9.16
CA LYS A 533 6.53 -31.94 -8.21
C LYS A 533 7.46 -33.07 -8.67
N TYR A 534 7.41 -33.44 -9.94
CA TYR A 534 8.26 -34.50 -10.49
C TYR A 534 9.75 -34.15 -10.39
N SER A 535 10.13 -32.96 -10.83
CA SER A 535 11.53 -32.50 -10.79
C SER A 535 12.04 -32.35 -9.35
N ILE A 536 11.23 -31.76 -8.46
CA ILE A 536 11.57 -31.62 -7.03
C ILE A 536 11.76 -33.01 -6.40
N GLN A 537 10.88 -33.98 -6.66
CA GLN A 537 11.02 -35.33 -6.13
C GLN A 537 12.33 -36.02 -6.60
N LYS A 538 12.74 -35.77 -7.84
CA LYS A 538 13.99 -36.30 -8.39
C LYS A 538 15.20 -35.67 -7.68
N VAL A 539 15.22 -34.36 -7.52
CA VAL A 539 16.29 -33.62 -6.84
C VAL A 539 16.40 -34.02 -5.37
N GLU A 540 15.28 -34.05 -4.64
CA GLU A 540 15.25 -34.39 -3.20
C GLU A 540 15.79 -35.81 -2.93
N ARG A 541 15.46 -36.79 -3.80
CA ARG A 541 16.01 -38.15 -3.71
C ARG A 541 17.52 -38.21 -3.95
N SER A 542 18.03 -37.39 -4.87
CA SER A 542 19.46 -37.29 -5.15
C SER A 542 20.22 -36.85 -3.88
N TYR A 543 19.72 -35.80 -3.21
CA TYR A 543 20.29 -35.32 -1.94
C TYR A 543 20.26 -36.36 -0.81
N ASP A 544 19.18 -37.15 -0.71
CA ASP A 544 19.10 -38.22 0.29
C ASP A 544 20.11 -39.34 0.00
N MET A 545 20.35 -39.69 -1.27
CA MET A 545 21.31 -40.73 -1.66
C MET A 545 22.76 -40.32 -1.35
N PHE A 546 23.16 -39.08 -1.66
CA PHE A 546 24.48 -38.55 -1.29
C PHE A 546 24.70 -38.50 0.23
N ARG A 547 23.65 -38.33 1.03
CA ARG A 547 23.71 -38.40 2.51
C ARG A 547 23.91 -39.80 3.07
N VAL A 548 23.53 -40.83 2.32
CA VAL A 548 23.64 -42.24 2.71
C VAL A 548 24.98 -42.83 2.25
N GLU A 549 25.47 -42.46 1.07
CA GLU A 549 26.78 -42.92 0.56
C GLU A 549 27.99 -42.23 1.20
N GLY A 550 27.80 -41.06 1.82
CA GLY A 550 28.83 -40.33 2.57
C GLY A 550 28.97 -40.70 4.05
N ARG A 551 28.38 -41.82 4.50
CA ARG A 551 28.49 -42.32 5.88
C ARG A 551 29.31 -43.59 6.00
#